data_AF-A0A9P7BK62-F1
#
_entry.id   AF-A0A9P7BK62-F1
#
_cell.length_a   1.000
_cell.length_b   1.000
_cell.length_c   1.000
_cell.angle_alpha   90.00
_cell.angle_beta   90.00
_cell.angle_gamma   90.00
#
_symmetry.space_group_name_H-M   'P 1'
#
loop_
_entity.id
_entity.type
_entity.pdbx_description
1 polymer ?
#
loop_
_entity_poly.entity_id
_entity_poly.type
_entity_poly.pdbx_seq_one_letter_code
_entity_poly.pdbx_strand_id
1 'polypeptide(L)'
;MSSNTDDQLAAMQQRLLELEQFITQQQQAPAQPSPEHNESMPDIDPSLLHSLEVRPSYTWQPSPFLQEQLGLDIPLFLSEPIPDEERRRVIESYPAIQDLQYQPPETVPEAARRMNKVQQKHDMSLKRLQYLLSAVFRPLDVLDFELSSEAANPNLQRYFHMIADVRRLLLHTSSNITQLRNNIALQAINPSFSAPSTTNQNYTISREAFQSALLSM
;
A
#
# COMPACT_ATOMS: atom_id res chain seq x y z
N MET A 1 25.48 19.65 45.01
CA MET A 1 25.19 19.53 43.56
C MET A 1 23.74 19.14 43.38
N SER A 2 22.79 20.05 43.64
CA SER A 2 21.35 19.72 43.66
C SER A 2 20.46 20.73 42.92
N SER A 3 21.01 21.75 42.23
CA SER A 3 20.16 22.79 41.62
C SER A 3 19.56 22.44 40.25
N ASN A 4 20.10 21.45 39.53
CA ASN A 4 19.74 21.21 38.13
C ASN A 4 18.43 20.43 37.95
N THR A 5 17.99 19.70 38.97
CA THR A 5 16.74 18.90 38.93
C THR A 5 15.51 19.73 39.28
N ASP A 6 15.66 20.70 40.19
CA ASP A 6 14.57 21.59 40.58
C ASP A 6 14.21 22.58 39.46
N ASP A 7 15.21 23.05 38.70
CA ASP A 7 15.00 23.90 37.53
C ASP A 7 14.26 23.15 36.39
N GLN A 8 14.55 21.85 36.20
CA GLN A 8 13.81 21.04 35.22
C GLN A 8 12.38 20.74 35.67
N LEU A 9 12.15 20.53 36.96
CA LEU A 9 10.82 20.31 37.51
C LEU A 9 9.97 21.58 37.41
N ALA A 10 10.56 22.76 37.68
CA ALA A 10 9.92 24.05 37.52
C ALA A 10 9.53 24.32 36.06
N ALA A 11 10.44 24.06 35.11
CA ALA A 11 10.16 24.22 33.69
C ALA A 11 9.04 23.29 33.18
N MET A 12 8.95 22.08 33.73
CA MET A 12 7.91 21.12 33.37
C MET A 12 6.53 21.51 33.93
N GLN A 13 6.47 21.99 35.17
CA GLN A 13 5.23 22.51 35.77
C GLN A 13 4.72 23.74 35.02
N GLN A 14 5.62 24.61 34.56
CA GLN A 14 5.25 25.80 33.79
C GLN A 14 4.61 25.42 32.45
N ARG A 15 5.12 24.37 31.79
CA ARG A 15 4.58 23.86 30.53
C ARG A 15 3.19 23.21 30.68
N LEU A 16 2.92 22.59 31.83
CA LEU A 16 1.60 22.02 32.15
C LEU A 16 0.56 23.11 32.40
N LEU A 17 0.94 24.19 33.08
CA LEU A 17 0.05 25.35 33.29
C LEU A 17 -0.32 26.06 31.98
N GLU A 18 0.63 26.19 31.05
CA GLU A 18 0.36 26.75 29.72
C GLU A 18 -0.63 25.88 28.92
N LEU A 19 -0.52 24.55 29.03
CA LEU A 19 -1.44 23.61 28.40
C LEU A 19 -2.85 23.68 29.00
N GLU A 20 -2.99 23.77 30.32
CA GLU A 20 -4.29 23.92 30.98
C GLU A 20 -4.99 25.24 30.63
N GLN A 21 -4.23 26.34 30.54
CA GLN A 21 -4.79 27.64 30.13
C GLN A 21 -5.28 27.60 28.68
N PHE A 22 -4.57 26.93 27.78
CA PHE A 22 -4.98 26.78 26.39
C PHE A 22 -6.28 25.98 26.25
N ILE A 23 -6.42 24.89 27.02
CA ILE A 23 -7.63 24.05 27.02
C ILE A 23 -8.84 24.79 27.61
N THR A 24 -8.63 25.54 28.70
CA THR A 24 -9.70 26.30 29.37
C THR A 24 -10.22 27.44 28.50
N GLN A 25 -9.34 28.09 27.73
CA GLN A 25 -9.72 29.18 26.83
C GLN A 25 -10.51 28.68 25.61
N GLN A 26 -10.30 27.43 25.18
CA GLN A 26 -11.12 26.78 24.13
C GLN A 26 -12.53 26.39 24.62
N GLN A 27 -12.74 26.19 25.93
CA GLN A 27 -14.03 25.76 26.48
C GLN A 27 -14.96 26.90 26.93
N GLN A 28 -14.52 28.17 26.87
CA GLN A 28 -15.29 29.33 27.37
C GLN A 28 -15.83 30.29 26.29
N ALA A 29 -16.09 29.82 25.06
CA ALA A 29 -16.92 30.59 24.13
C ALA A 29 -18.41 30.48 24.51
N PRO A 30 -19.21 31.56 24.50
CA PRO A 30 -20.47 31.62 25.24
C PRO A 30 -21.63 30.88 24.56
N ALA A 31 -22.36 30.10 25.33
CA ALA A 31 -23.69 29.59 25.02
C ALA A 31 -24.77 30.57 25.50
N GLN A 32 -25.65 31.08 24.62
CA GLN A 32 -26.97 31.68 24.94
C GLN A 32 -27.85 31.76 23.65
N PRO A 33 -29.19 31.90 23.74
CA PRO A 33 -30.18 30.92 24.18
C PRO A 33 -31.25 30.62 23.09
N SER A 34 -31.99 29.53 23.23
CA SER A 34 -33.12 29.16 22.35
C SER A 34 -34.29 30.17 22.43
N PRO A 35 -35.06 30.30 21.34
CA PRO A 35 -36.49 30.03 21.48
C PRO A 35 -37.07 29.14 20.36
N GLU A 36 -37.83 28.15 20.84
CA GLU A 36 -39.12 27.68 20.32
C GLU A 36 -39.24 27.12 18.90
N HIS A 37 -39.47 25.80 18.90
CA HIS A 37 -40.34 25.00 18.03
C HIS A 37 -40.67 25.54 16.63
N ASN A 38 -40.07 24.91 15.62
CA ASN A 38 -40.86 24.40 14.51
C ASN A 38 -40.17 23.17 13.88
N GLU A 39 -40.93 22.09 13.76
CA GLU A 39 -40.49 20.85 13.14
C GLU A 39 -40.18 21.07 11.66
N SER A 40 -38.93 20.89 11.27
CA SER A 40 -38.48 20.71 9.88
C SER A 40 -37.18 19.92 9.93
N MET A 41 -36.98 18.99 8.98
CA MET A 41 -35.83 18.07 8.89
C MET A 41 -34.51 18.74 9.32
N PRO A 42 -33.59 18.03 9.99
CA PRO A 42 -32.29 18.60 10.28
C PRO A 42 -31.60 18.87 8.94
N ASP A 43 -31.52 20.15 8.57
CA ASP A 43 -30.51 20.64 7.65
C ASP A 43 -29.18 20.20 8.26
N ILE A 44 -28.57 19.19 7.62
CA ILE A 44 -27.21 18.80 7.94
C ILE A 44 -26.37 20.02 7.60
N ASP A 45 -25.95 20.73 8.64
CA ASP A 45 -25.06 21.87 8.52
C ASP A 45 -23.85 21.43 7.67
N PRO A 46 -23.59 22.03 6.49
CA PRO A 46 -22.42 21.71 5.70
C PRO A 46 -21.12 21.92 6.49
N SER A 47 -21.16 22.64 7.62
CA SER A 47 -20.05 22.77 8.55
C SER A 47 -19.68 21.44 9.26
N LEU A 48 -20.61 20.49 9.41
CA LEU A 48 -20.33 19.16 9.99
C LEU A 48 -19.57 18.23 9.04
N LEU A 49 -19.51 18.56 7.74
CA LEU A 49 -18.69 17.84 6.75
C LEU A 49 -17.19 18.19 6.86
N HIS A 50 -16.83 19.23 7.62
CA HIS A 50 -15.44 19.65 7.81
C HIS A 50 -14.66 18.84 8.85
N SER A 51 -15.27 17.80 9.44
CA SER A 51 -14.56 16.83 10.29
C SER A 51 -13.97 15.65 9.51
N LEU A 52 -14.05 15.66 8.19
CA LEU A 52 -13.15 14.87 7.36
C LEU A 52 -11.81 15.59 7.39
N GLU A 53 -10.81 15.03 8.07
CA GLU A 53 -9.42 15.34 7.78
C GLU A 53 -9.26 15.23 6.25
N VAL A 54 -9.28 16.37 5.58
CA VAL A 54 -9.11 16.44 4.14
C VAL A 54 -7.73 15.87 3.91
N ARG A 55 -7.67 14.64 3.38
CA ARG A 55 -6.42 13.98 3.02
C ARG A 55 -5.57 15.03 2.31
N PRO A 56 -4.36 15.36 2.80
CA PRO A 56 -3.59 16.44 2.21
C PRO A 56 -3.48 16.17 0.71
N SER A 57 -4.13 17.04 -0.07
CA SER A 57 -4.08 16.96 -1.52
C SER A 57 -2.72 17.48 -1.92
N TYR A 58 -1.78 16.56 -2.08
CA TYR A 58 -0.47 16.89 -2.63
C TYR A 58 -0.65 17.11 -4.13
N THR A 59 -0.83 18.36 -4.54
CA THR A 59 -0.80 18.81 -5.94
C THR A 59 0.63 18.81 -6.48
N TRP A 60 1.42 17.81 -6.13
CA TRP A 60 2.81 17.72 -6.57
C TRP A 60 2.81 17.37 -8.07
N GLN A 61 3.50 18.20 -8.85
CA GLN A 61 3.75 17.97 -10.26
C GLN A 61 5.23 17.60 -10.42
N PRO A 62 5.55 16.48 -11.10
CA PRO A 62 6.93 16.13 -11.34
C PRO A 62 7.61 17.18 -12.22
N SER A 63 8.91 17.40 -12.02
CA SER A 63 9.68 18.19 -12.98
C SER A 63 9.74 17.45 -14.32
N PRO A 64 9.91 18.15 -15.47
CA PRO A 64 10.03 17.50 -16.78
C PRO A 64 11.13 16.43 -16.82
N PHE A 65 12.25 16.70 -16.15
CA PHE A 65 13.34 15.73 -16.00
C PHE A 65 12.87 14.45 -15.30
N LEU A 66 12.17 14.57 -14.17
CA LEU A 66 11.69 13.40 -13.42
C LEU A 66 10.60 12.64 -14.16
N GLN A 67 9.76 13.37 -14.90
CA GLN A 67 8.73 12.79 -15.75
C GLN A 67 9.33 11.92 -16.85
N GLU A 68 10.35 12.42 -17.56
CA GLU A 68 11.06 11.68 -18.61
C GLU A 68 11.82 10.47 -18.04
N GLN A 69 12.56 10.65 -16.95
CA GLN A 69 13.40 9.58 -16.39
C GLN A 69 12.62 8.40 -15.80
N LEU A 70 11.45 8.66 -15.20
CA LEU A 70 10.63 7.63 -14.57
C LEU A 70 9.41 7.23 -15.40
N GLY A 71 9.20 7.85 -16.57
CA GLY A 71 8.03 7.64 -17.41
C GLY A 71 6.71 7.95 -16.70
N LEU A 72 6.66 9.05 -15.94
CA LEU A 72 5.48 9.39 -15.11
C LEU A 72 4.27 9.83 -15.94
N ASP A 73 4.45 10.06 -17.23
CA ASP A 73 3.41 10.29 -18.24
C ASP A 73 2.83 8.98 -18.81
N ILE A 74 3.48 7.84 -18.57
CA ILE A 74 3.01 6.54 -19.05
C ILE A 74 1.86 6.05 -18.17
N PRO A 75 0.70 5.68 -18.74
CA PRO A 75 -0.42 5.14 -17.96
C PRO A 75 -0.08 3.83 -17.26
N LEU A 76 -0.21 3.79 -15.92
CA LEU A 76 0.18 2.66 -15.06
C LEU A 76 -0.42 1.29 -15.45
N PHE A 77 -1.62 1.27 -16.03
CA PHE A 77 -2.37 0.04 -16.32
C PHE A 77 -2.57 -0.23 -17.82
N LEU A 78 -2.14 0.69 -18.68
CA LEU A 78 -2.36 0.63 -20.13
C LEU A 78 -1.04 0.64 -20.93
N SER A 79 0.10 0.58 -20.25
CA SER A 79 1.41 0.47 -20.87
C SER A 79 1.59 -0.88 -21.57
N GLU A 80 2.31 -0.89 -22.68
CA GLU A 80 2.70 -2.14 -23.33
C GLU A 80 3.70 -2.92 -22.47
N PRO A 81 3.65 -4.26 -22.47
CA PRO A 81 4.64 -5.07 -21.78
C PRO A 81 6.02 -4.90 -22.41
N ILE A 82 7.05 -4.75 -21.56
CA ILE A 82 8.44 -4.74 -22.04
C ILE A 82 8.81 -6.11 -22.66
N PRO A 83 9.57 -6.14 -23.76
CA PRO A 83 10.05 -7.38 -24.37
C PRO A 83 10.91 -8.21 -23.40
N ASP A 84 10.84 -9.55 -23.51
CA ASP A 84 11.58 -10.44 -22.60
C ASP A 84 13.10 -10.23 -22.64
N GLU A 85 13.67 -9.85 -23.79
CA GLU A 85 15.09 -9.54 -23.93
C GLU A 85 15.49 -8.26 -23.19
N GLU A 86 14.65 -7.23 -23.28
CA GLU A 86 14.86 -5.98 -22.54
C GLU A 86 14.71 -6.20 -21.05
N ARG A 87 13.67 -6.93 -20.64
CA ARG A 87 13.48 -7.33 -19.24
C ARG A 87 14.68 -8.10 -18.70
N ARG A 88 15.24 -9.05 -19.48
CA ARG A 88 16.43 -9.80 -19.07
C ARG A 88 17.62 -8.87 -18.88
N ARG A 89 17.88 -7.98 -19.84
CA ARG A 89 18.97 -6.99 -19.75
C ARG A 89 18.85 -6.12 -18.49
N VAL A 90 17.65 -5.66 -18.15
CA VAL A 90 17.41 -4.89 -16.92
C VAL A 90 17.68 -5.74 -15.67
N ILE A 91 17.32 -7.02 -15.64
CA ILE A 91 17.56 -7.87 -14.46
C ILE A 91 19.04 -8.21 -14.29
N GLU A 92 19.75 -8.44 -15.40
CA GLU A 92 21.16 -8.86 -15.40
C GLU A 92 22.13 -7.70 -15.11
N SER A 93 21.69 -6.44 -15.27
CA SER A 93 22.49 -5.28 -14.85
C SER A 93 22.65 -5.16 -13.33
N TYR A 94 21.87 -5.89 -12.54
CA TYR A 94 21.91 -5.86 -11.08
C TYR A 94 22.38 -7.22 -10.51
N PRO A 95 23.44 -7.24 -9.67
CA PRO A 95 23.89 -8.47 -9.03
C PRO A 95 22.81 -9.06 -8.11
N ALA A 96 22.76 -10.38 -8.02
CA ALA A 96 21.88 -11.08 -7.08
C ALA A 96 22.49 -11.08 -5.67
N ILE A 97 21.66 -10.89 -4.64
CA ILE A 97 22.08 -11.12 -3.26
C ILE A 97 22.32 -12.61 -3.05
N GLN A 98 23.46 -12.94 -2.42
CA GLN A 98 23.80 -14.31 -2.05
C GLN A 98 22.71 -14.93 -1.16
N ASP A 99 22.37 -16.18 -1.42
CA ASP A 99 21.37 -16.97 -0.68
C ASP A 99 19.90 -16.48 -0.79
N LEU A 100 19.62 -15.42 -1.57
CA LEU A 100 18.25 -14.98 -1.82
C LEU A 100 17.62 -15.69 -3.03
N GLN A 101 16.46 -16.32 -2.81
CA GLN A 101 15.72 -17.02 -3.88
C GLN A 101 14.76 -16.08 -4.61
N TYR A 102 15.10 -15.72 -5.85
CA TYR A 102 14.24 -14.90 -6.71
C TYR A 102 13.24 -15.70 -7.54
N GLN A 103 13.37 -17.04 -7.59
CA GLN A 103 12.47 -17.87 -8.39
C GLN A 103 11.18 -18.17 -7.62
N PRO A 104 10.00 -18.07 -8.27
CA PRO A 104 8.75 -18.47 -7.63
C PRO A 104 8.75 -19.98 -7.34
N PRO A 105 8.15 -20.42 -6.22
CA PRO A 105 8.08 -21.83 -5.88
C PRO A 105 7.19 -22.61 -6.86
N GLU A 106 7.49 -23.89 -7.03
CA GLU A 106 6.64 -24.82 -7.76
C GLU A 106 5.40 -25.20 -6.95
N THR A 107 4.32 -25.50 -7.66
CA THR A 107 3.13 -26.11 -7.06
C THR A 107 3.45 -27.56 -6.68
N VAL A 108 2.98 -28.02 -5.52
CA VAL A 108 3.19 -29.39 -5.06
C VAL A 108 2.71 -30.42 -6.12
N PRO A 109 3.54 -31.42 -6.50
CA PRO A 109 3.24 -32.33 -7.61
C PRO A 109 1.90 -33.07 -7.47
N GLU A 110 1.51 -33.42 -6.25
CA GLU A 110 0.25 -34.11 -5.95
C GLU A 110 -0.97 -33.26 -6.33
N ALA A 111 -0.92 -31.96 -6.03
CA ALA A 111 -1.99 -31.04 -6.40
C ALA A 111 -1.95 -30.76 -7.91
N ALA A 112 -0.76 -30.53 -8.48
CA ALA A 112 -0.60 -30.27 -9.90
C ALA A 112 -1.18 -31.39 -10.79
N ARG A 113 -1.00 -32.67 -10.39
CA ARG A 113 -1.58 -33.84 -11.07
C ARG A 113 -3.11 -33.90 -11.02
N ARG A 114 -3.72 -33.27 -10.01
CA ARG A 114 -5.18 -33.26 -9.81
C ARG A 114 -5.85 -32.02 -10.39
N MET A 115 -5.10 -30.96 -10.69
CA MET A 115 -5.63 -29.77 -11.33
C MET A 115 -6.16 -30.08 -12.72
N ASN A 116 -7.35 -29.58 -13.04
CA ASN A 116 -7.85 -29.59 -14.41
C ASN A 116 -7.10 -28.56 -15.29
N LYS A 117 -7.30 -28.60 -16.61
CA LYS A 117 -6.60 -27.71 -17.57
C LYS A 117 -6.78 -26.21 -17.26
N VAL A 118 -7.95 -25.81 -16.77
CA VAL A 118 -8.25 -24.42 -16.42
C VAL A 118 -7.46 -24.01 -15.18
N GLN A 119 -7.50 -24.83 -14.12
CA GLN A 119 -6.73 -24.62 -12.89
C GLN A 119 -5.22 -24.56 -13.15
N GLN A 120 -4.69 -25.46 -13.97
CA GLN A 120 -3.27 -25.44 -14.37
C GLN A 120 -2.92 -24.13 -15.10
N LYS A 121 -3.77 -23.67 -16.02
CA LYS A 121 -3.57 -22.39 -16.72
C LYS A 121 -3.56 -21.22 -15.74
N HIS A 122 -4.50 -21.16 -14.79
CA HIS A 122 -4.54 -20.10 -13.78
C HIS A 122 -3.31 -20.13 -12.86
N ASP A 123 -2.90 -21.31 -12.38
CA ASP A 123 -1.69 -21.46 -11.58
C ASP A 123 -0.45 -20.99 -12.34
N MET A 124 -0.33 -21.33 -13.62
CA MET A 124 0.77 -20.86 -14.48
C MET A 124 0.75 -19.35 -14.74
N SER A 125 -0.43 -18.76 -14.92
CA SER A 125 -0.55 -17.30 -15.01
C SER A 125 -0.09 -16.62 -13.72
N LEU A 126 -0.51 -17.14 -12.56
CA LEU A 126 -0.10 -16.60 -11.25
C LEU A 126 1.40 -16.78 -11.00
N LYS A 127 1.96 -17.95 -11.32
CA LYS A 127 3.40 -18.19 -11.25
C LYS A 127 4.18 -17.22 -12.14
N ARG A 128 3.69 -16.97 -13.36
CA ARG A 128 4.29 -15.96 -14.27
C ARG A 128 4.25 -14.56 -13.65
N LEU A 129 3.14 -14.16 -13.01
CA LEU A 129 3.06 -12.88 -12.32
C LEU A 129 4.07 -12.79 -11.16
N GLN A 130 4.24 -13.84 -10.37
CA GLN A 130 5.28 -13.87 -9.33
C GLN A 130 6.68 -13.76 -9.92
N TYR A 131 6.96 -14.45 -11.03
CA TYR A 131 8.24 -14.35 -11.71
C TYR A 131 8.51 -12.92 -12.21
N LEU A 132 7.52 -12.26 -12.82
CA LEU A 132 7.65 -10.87 -13.25
C LEU A 132 7.86 -9.93 -12.06
N LEU A 133 7.10 -10.11 -10.98
CA LEU A 133 7.23 -9.33 -9.75
C LEU A 133 8.61 -9.51 -9.10
N SER A 134 9.17 -10.72 -9.16
CA SER A 134 10.47 -11.04 -8.56
C SER A 134 11.63 -10.24 -9.15
N ALA A 135 11.50 -9.83 -10.41
CA ALA A 135 12.49 -9.04 -11.13
C ALA A 135 12.72 -7.66 -10.48
N VAL A 136 11.68 -7.11 -9.82
CA VAL A 136 11.73 -5.78 -9.20
C VAL A 136 12.62 -5.76 -7.95
N PHE A 137 12.77 -6.91 -7.27
CA PHE A 137 13.55 -6.95 -6.03
C PHE A 137 15.04 -6.67 -6.27
N ARG A 138 15.64 -7.10 -7.39
CA ARG A 138 17.09 -6.92 -7.61
C ARG A 138 17.51 -5.45 -7.74
N PRO A 139 16.91 -4.63 -8.62
CA PRO A 139 17.22 -3.21 -8.67
C PRO A 139 16.98 -2.50 -7.33
N LEU A 140 15.89 -2.87 -6.63
CA LEU A 140 15.55 -2.28 -5.33
C LEU A 140 16.59 -2.62 -4.25
N ASP A 141 17.06 -3.87 -4.22
CA ASP A 141 18.05 -4.36 -3.27
C ASP A 141 19.44 -3.77 -3.51
N VAL A 142 19.80 -3.56 -4.78
CA VAL A 142 21.05 -2.86 -5.14
C VAL A 142 20.96 -1.38 -4.80
N LEU A 143 19.81 -0.74 -5.03
CA LEU A 143 19.58 0.65 -4.63
C LEU A 143 19.74 0.84 -3.11
N ASP A 144 19.20 -0.09 -2.31
CA ASP A 144 19.36 -0.09 -0.86
C ASP A 144 20.84 -0.16 -0.44
N PHE A 145 21.60 -1.05 -1.10
CA PHE A 145 23.04 -1.17 -0.90
C PHE A 145 23.81 0.09 -1.31
N GLU A 146 23.53 0.66 -2.49
CA GLU A 146 24.19 1.88 -2.96
C GLU A 146 23.92 3.07 -2.03
N LEU A 147 22.67 3.26 -1.59
CA LEU A 147 22.32 4.30 -0.64
C LEU A 147 23.01 4.12 0.71
N SER A 148 23.25 2.88 1.15
CA SER A 148 23.98 2.61 2.40
C SER A 148 25.42 3.16 2.40
N SER A 149 26.00 3.38 1.22
CA SER A 149 27.32 3.99 1.07
C SER A 149 27.32 5.52 1.19
N GLU A 150 26.15 6.18 1.10
CA GLU A 150 26.00 7.64 1.17
C GLU A 150 25.86 8.16 2.62
N ALA A 151 26.85 7.88 3.48
CA ALA A 151 26.78 8.22 4.91
C ALA A 151 26.61 9.73 5.21
N ALA A 152 26.91 10.61 4.25
CA ALA A 152 26.76 12.07 4.40
C ALA A 152 25.34 12.58 4.09
N ASN A 153 24.43 11.74 3.60
CA ASN A 153 23.10 12.16 3.18
C ASN A 153 22.13 12.27 4.38
N PRO A 154 21.64 13.48 4.74
CA PRO A 154 20.77 13.65 5.90
C PRO A 154 19.38 13.01 5.73
N ASN A 155 18.99 12.68 4.49
CA ASN A 155 17.70 12.06 4.18
C ASN A 155 17.73 10.53 4.13
N LEU A 156 18.90 9.91 4.37
CA LEU A 156 19.11 8.48 4.16
C LEU A 156 18.09 7.60 4.91
N GLN A 157 17.77 7.95 6.16
CA GLN A 157 16.75 7.25 6.95
C GLN A 157 15.35 7.30 6.30
N ARG A 158 14.99 8.42 5.68
CA ARG A 158 13.71 8.57 4.99
C ARG A 158 13.67 7.70 3.73
N TYR A 159 14.76 7.64 2.98
CA TYR A 159 14.85 6.81 1.77
C TYR A 159 14.80 5.32 2.11
N PHE A 160 15.50 4.88 3.16
CA PHE A 160 15.40 3.51 3.65
C PHE A 160 13.98 3.14 4.07
N HIS A 161 13.25 4.02 4.76
CA HIS A 161 11.85 3.78 5.07
C HIS A 161 10.98 3.61 3.81
N MET A 162 11.16 4.47 2.80
CA MET A 162 10.41 4.35 1.53
C MET A 162 10.72 3.04 0.81
N ILE A 163 11.99 2.65 0.72
CA ILE A 163 12.42 1.39 0.10
C ILE A 163 11.87 0.19 0.87
N ALA A 164 11.92 0.23 2.21
CA ALA A 164 11.36 -0.82 3.06
C ALA A 164 9.85 -0.97 2.87
N ASP A 165 9.12 0.13 2.73
CA ASP A 165 7.67 0.11 2.46
C ASP A 165 7.36 -0.45 1.07
N VAL A 166 8.12 -0.05 0.03
CA VAL A 166 8.00 -0.63 -1.32
C VAL A 166 8.26 -2.14 -1.26
N ARG A 167 9.36 -2.57 -0.63
CA ARG A 167 9.71 -3.99 -0.48
C ARG A 167 8.61 -4.76 0.25
N ARG A 168 8.03 -4.19 1.32
CA ARG A 168 6.92 -4.79 2.07
C ARG A 168 5.67 -4.98 1.20
N LEU A 169 5.32 -4.00 0.37
CA LEU A 169 4.17 -4.10 -0.56
C LEU A 169 4.40 -5.14 -1.65
N LEU A 170 5.60 -5.24 -2.21
CA LEU A 170 5.97 -6.26 -3.19
C LEU A 170 5.92 -7.68 -2.58
N LEU A 171 6.42 -7.85 -1.34
CA LEU A 171 6.34 -9.11 -0.60
C LEU A 171 4.88 -9.48 -0.28
N HIS A 172 4.07 -8.51 0.16
CA HIS A 172 2.65 -8.71 0.40
C HIS A 172 1.93 -9.20 -0.88
N THR A 173 2.22 -8.58 -2.02
CA THR A 173 1.67 -8.98 -3.32
C THR A 173 2.09 -10.40 -3.70
N SER A 174 3.38 -10.74 -3.52
CA SER A 174 3.90 -12.10 -3.74
C SER A 174 3.22 -13.14 -2.85
N SER A 175 2.95 -12.81 -1.59
CA SER A 175 2.23 -13.64 -0.63
C SER A 175 0.78 -13.87 -1.04
N ASN A 176 0.06 -12.82 -1.47
CA ASN A 176 -1.30 -12.95 -1.98
C ASN A 176 -1.36 -13.88 -3.20
N ILE A 177 -0.41 -13.74 -4.14
CA ILE A 177 -0.36 -14.65 -5.29
C ILE A 177 -0.08 -16.09 -4.83
N THR A 178 0.79 -16.30 -3.84
CA THR A 178 1.05 -17.64 -3.28
C THR A 178 -0.22 -18.24 -2.66
N GLN A 179 -0.99 -17.43 -1.92
CA GLN A 179 -2.25 -17.85 -1.34
C GLN A 179 -3.27 -18.23 -2.42
N LEU A 180 -3.37 -17.47 -3.51
CA LEU A 180 -4.24 -17.79 -4.64
C LEU A 180 -3.85 -19.12 -5.29
N ARG A 181 -2.54 -19.35 -5.52
CA ARG A 181 -2.03 -20.62 -6.06
C ARG A 181 -2.33 -21.80 -5.13
N ASN A 182 -2.15 -21.62 -3.83
CA ASN A 182 -2.49 -22.62 -2.81
C ASN A 182 -3.98 -22.93 -2.80
N ASN A 183 -4.85 -21.92 -2.96
CA ASN A 183 -6.29 -22.14 -3.05
C ASN A 183 -6.67 -22.98 -4.28
N ILE A 184 -6.07 -22.72 -5.44
CA ILE A 184 -6.27 -23.55 -6.65
C ILE A 184 -5.81 -24.99 -6.39
N ALA A 185 -4.65 -25.17 -5.76
CA ALA A 185 -4.11 -26.48 -5.41
C ALA A 185 -5.02 -27.25 -4.45
N LEU A 186 -5.58 -26.58 -3.44
CA LEU A 186 -6.50 -27.17 -2.48
C LEU A 186 -7.86 -27.49 -3.12
N GLN A 187 -8.39 -26.61 -3.97
CA GLN A 187 -9.63 -26.83 -4.72
C GLN A 187 -9.53 -28.00 -5.70
N ALA A 188 -8.34 -28.28 -6.22
CA ALA A 188 -8.09 -29.47 -7.05
C ALA A 188 -8.21 -30.79 -6.24
N ILE A 189 -8.03 -30.74 -4.91
CA ILE A 189 -8.14 -31.91 -4.02
C ILE A 189 -9.54 -31.97 -3.38
N ASN A 190 -10.04 -30.83 -2.91
CA ASN A 190 -11.33 -30.66 -2.27
C ASN A 190 -12.04 -29.43 -2.87
N PRO A 191 -12.96 -29.63 -3.82
CA PRO A 191 -13.66 -28.52 -4.50
C PRO A 191 -14.47 -27.60 -3.58
N SER A 192 -14.88 -28.08 -2.39
CA SER A 192 -15.63 -27.29 -1.41
C SER A 192 -14.74 -26.41 -0.52
N PHE A 193 -13.42 -26.46 -0.70
CA PHE A 193 -12.49 -25.69 0.11
C PHE A 193 -12.51 -24.20 -0.28
N SER A 194 -12.73 -23.35 0.72
CA SER A 194 -12.55 -21.89 0.65
C SER A 194 -11.64 -21.47 1.80
N ALA A 195 -10.48 -20.88 1.49
CA ALA A 195 -9.65 -20.26 2.53
C ALA A 195 -10.36 -19.01 3.06
N PRO A 196 -10.28 -18.71 4.36
CA PRO A 196 -10.84 -17.49 4.91
C PRO A 196 -10.14 -16.30 4.26
N SER A 197 -10.86 -15.58 3.41
CA SER A 197 -10.45 -14.30 2.89
C SER A 197 -10.91 -13.22 3.86
N THR A 198 -9.97 -12.53 4.51
CA THR A 198 -10.27 -11.23 5.11
C THR A 198 -10.58 -10.27 3.95
N THR A 199 -11.86 -10.15 3.61
CA THR A 199 -12.34 -9.31 2.51
C THR A 199 -13.24 -8.22 3.08
N ASN A 200 -12.75 -6.98 3.11
CA ASN A 200 -13.63 -5.86 2.86
C ASN A 200 -13.67 -5.64 1.35
N GLN A 201 -14.89 -5.68 0.82
CA GLN A 201 -15.22 -5.61 -0.59
C GLN A 201 -14.76 -4.27 -1.19
N ASN A 202 -14.27 -4.30 -2.43
CA ASN A 202 -14.41 -3.22 -3.43
C ASN A 202 -14.02 -3.81 -4.79
N TYR A 203 -15.00 -4.37 -5.51
CA TYR A 203 -14.83 -5.09 -6.76
C TYR A 203 -14.42 -4.17 -7.94
N THR A 204 -13.82 -4.77 -8.99
CA THR A 204 -13.33 -4.10 -10.22
C THR A 204 -14.43 -3.74 -11.23
N ILE A 205 -15.68 -4.14 -10.98
CA ILE A 205 -16.87 -3.78 -11.78
C ILE A 205 -18.04 -3.66 -10.82
N SER A 206 -18.82 -2.58 -10.96
CA SER A 206 -19.98 -2.33 -10.09
C SER A 206 -21.08 -3.36 -10.34
N ARG A 207 -21.92 -3.58 -9.33
CA ARG A 207 -23.03 -4.53 -9.39
C ARG A 207 -24.00 -4.19 -10.53
N GLU A 208 -24.17 -2.92 -10.84
CA GLU A 208 -25.01 -2.46 -11.96
C GLU A 208 -24.41 -2.85 -13.32
N ALA A 209 -23.10 -2.70 -13.49
CA ALA A 209 -22.41 -3.04 -14.75
C ALA A 209 -22.37 -4.55 -15.03
N PHE A 210 -22.39 -5.38 -13.98
CA PHE A 210 -22.55 -6.83 -14.14
C PHE A 210 -23.99 -7.21 -14.54
N GLN A 211 -24.99 -6.49 -14.03
CA GLN A 211 -26.40 -6.76 -14.33
C GLN A 211 -26.81 -6.36 -15.75
N SER A 212 -26.26 -5.27 -16.30
CA SER A 212 -26.54 -4.87 -17.68
C SER A 212 -25.99 -5.87 -18.71
N ALA A 213 -24.82 -6.47 -18.44
CA ALA A 213 -24.22 -7.49 -19.30
C ALA A 213 -25.05 -8.79 -19.36
N LEU A 214 -25.80 -9.10 -18.31
CA LEU A 214 -26.69 -10.27 -18.25
C LEU A 214 -27.99 -10.08 -19.04
N LEU A 215 -28.39 -8.84 -19.33
CA LEU A 215 -29.63 -8.52 -20.07
C LEU A 215 -29.41 -8.35 -21.58
N SER A 216 -28.16 -8.37 -22.04
CA SER A 216 -27.77 -8.31 -23.46
C SER A 216 -27.42 -9.67 -24.08
N MET A 217 -27.61 -10.76 -23.33
CA MET A 217 -27.59 -12.15 -23.83
C MET A 217 -29.00 -12.68 -24.00
#